data_AF-A0A6P0XI35-F1
#
_entry.id   AF-A0A6P0XI35-F1
#
_cell.length_a   1.000
_cell.length_b   1.000
_cell.length_c   1.000
_cell.angle_alpha   90.00
_cell.angle_beta   90.00
_cell.angle_gamma   90.00
#
_symmetry.space_group_name_H-M   'P 1'
#
loop_
_entity.id
_entity.type
_entity.pdbx_description
1 polymer ?
#
loop_
_entity_poly.entity_id
_entity_poly.type
_entity_poly.pdbx_seq_one_letter_code
_entity_poly.pdbx_strand_id
1 'polypeptide(L)'
;MYLVTVQEAPNPSIDIEKSTNGVDADNPTGPVLPVGSTATFTYNVENTGNVPLDNVQVTDDRGVDVTAVETNGINDGDTNQNSILDPGETWQYTGSTTVTPGQYTNMGMVTADDPDDHQVTDNDPSNHFGEVAPAIDIEKSTNGEDADDPTGPEITVGETANFEYVVTNPGDTALADVTVTDDQGVTVTPTESGGGFNVGDTDNDGLLDPGETWRYTGSTVVTEGQYANIGEVTGNPVAEDGTPLTNPDGSDIPNVEAEDPSHHIGISEPTPNIIDGSSGMDMITGTPERDIITGFEGMDMITGGGGNDDFVYTSTWDQLDYIQDFQTGSDRLVFTDLLQNGTDFSGGDPIAQGYLIPTEYGPYGTLIQVDPDGSAGAGFAENMVFLTGVSSSNGNAFNPTTDLLI
;
A
#
# COMPACT_ATOMS: atom_id res chain seq x y z
N MET A 1 76.41 -56.01 -11.16
CA MET A 1 75.69 -55.26 -10.10
C MET A 1 74.34 -54.91 -10.71
N TYR A 2 73.32 -55.72 -10.44
CA TYR A 2 71.96 -55.40 -10.87
C TYR A 2 71.39 -54.43 -9.84
N LEU A 3 71.10 -53.21 -10.29
CA LEU A 3 70.28 -52.28 -9.51
C LEU A 3 68.87 -52.86 -9.50
N VAL A 4 68.45 -53.36 -8.33
CA VAL A 4 67.03 -53.57 -8.06
C VAL A 4 66.49 -52.18 -7.78
N THR A 5 65.83 -51.58 -8.76
CA THR A 5 64.93 -50.46 -8.50
C THR A 5 63.78 -51.02 -7.67
N VAL A 6 63.69 -50.61 -6.40
CA VAL A 6 62.49 -50.82 -5.60
C VAL A 6 61.43 -49.95 -6.27
N GLN A 7 60.52 -50.57 -7.02
CA GLN A 7 59.31 -49.89 -7.47
C GLN A 7 58.48 -49.62 -6.22
N GLU A 8 58.17 -48.36 -5.95
CA GLU A 8 57.25 -48.02 -4.87
C GLU A 8 55.90 -48.69 -5.13
N ALA A 9 55.23 -49.12 -4.06
CA ALA A 9 53.92 -49.74 -4.19
C ALA A 9 52.92 -48.72 -4.77
N PRO A 10 51.97 -49.16 -5.62
CA PRO A 10 50.91 -48.29 -6.10
C PRO A 10 50.08 -47.79 -4.91
N ASN A 11 49.87 -46.48 -4.88
CA ASN A 11 49.13 -45.75 -3.86
C ASN A 11 48.29 -44.67 -4.56
N PRO A 12 47.14 -45.05 -5.17
CA PRO A 12 46.20 -44.08 -5.72
C PRO A 12 45.61 -43.25 -4.56
N SER A 13 45.57 -41.93 -4.74
CA SER A 13 45.05 -40.98 -3.75
C SER A 13 44.60 -39.73 -4.49
N ILE A 14 43.47 -39.18 -4.07
CA ILE A 14 42.88 -37.97 -4.62
C ILE A 14 42.55 -37.03 -3.46
N ASP A 15 42.64 -35.73 -3.71
CA ASP A 15 42.35 -34.67 -2.76
C ASP A 15 41.48 -33.63 -3.46
N ILE A 16 40.47 -33.08 -2.79
CA ILE A 16 39.66 -31.96 -3.29
C ILE A 16 39.72 -30.81 -2.29
N GLU A 17 39.92 -29.60 -2.80
CA GLU A 17 39.87 -28.37 -2.00
C GLU A 17 38.81 -27.43 -2.59
N LYS A 18 37.87 -26.97 -1.77
CA LYS A 18 36.70 -26.21 -2.18
C LYS A 18 36.65 -24.83 -1.52
N SER A 19 36.71 -23.81 -2.36
CA SER A 19 36.59 -22.42 -1.94
C SER A 19 35.28 -21.78 -2.37
N THR A 20 34.79 -20.83 -1.57
CA THR A 20 33.66 -19.95 -1.92
C THR A 20 34.19 -18.55 -2.20
N ASN A 21 33.98 -18.03 -3.41
CA ASN A 21 34.50 -16.74 -3.88
C ASN A 21 36.02 -16.58 -3.65
N GLY A 22 36.78 -17.67 -3.78
CA GLY A 22 38.24 -17.72 -3.59
C GLY A 22 38.70 -17.79 -2.13
N VAL A 23 37.78 -17.94 -1.18
CA VAL A 23 38.08 -18.17 0.24
C VAL A 23 37.90 -19.66 0.54
N ASP A 24 38.99 -20.31 0.97
CA ASP A 24 38.92 -21.60 1.69
C ASP A 24 38.08 -21.35 2.96
N ALA A 25 36.92 -22.00 3.00
CA ALA A 25 35.87 -21.73 3.95
C ALA A 25 35.39 -23.01 4.64
N ASP A 26 36.33 -23.85 5.07
CA ASP A 26 36.08 -25.11 5.79
C ASP A 26 35.15 -24.97 7.00
N ASN A 27 35.25 -23.84 7.69
CA ASN A 27 34.58 -23.60 8.95
C ASN A 27 33.48 -22.54 8.80
N PRO A 28 32.29 -22.75 9.40
CA PRO A 28 31.30 -21.69 9.55
C PRO A 28 31.88 -20.46 10.27
N THR A 29 31.48 -19.24 9.91
CA THR A 29 30.40 -18.93 8.98
C THR A 29 30.79 -18.90 7.50
N GLY A 30 32.09 -18.95 7.20
CA GLY A 30 32.61 -18.61 5.87
C GLY A 30 32.49 -17.11 5.55
N PRO A 31 32.74 -16.69 4.29
CA PRO A 31 32.49 -15.33 3.83
C PRO A 31 31.02 -14.92 3.99
N VAL A 32 30.80 -13.68 4.40
CA VAL A 32 29.48 -13.05 4.43
C VAL A 32 29.19 -12.46 3.05
N LEU A 33 28.07 -12.84 2.45
CA LEU A 33 27.66 -12.44 1.11
C LEU A 33 26.23 -11.87 1.17
N PRO A 34 25.91 -10.79 0.41
CA PRO A 34 24.54 -10.30 0.33
C PRO A 34 23.59 -11.34 -0.26
N VAL A 35 22.38 -11.43 0.27
CA VAL A 35 21.30 -12.25 -0.32
C VAL A 35 21.02 -11.81 -1.76
N GLY A 36 20.69 -12.76 -2.63
CA GLY A 36 20.49 -12.54 -4.06
C GLY A 36 21.78 -12.38 -4.88
N SER A 37 22.93 -12.23 -4.25
CA SER A 37 24.24 -12.28 -4.93
C SER A 37 24.62 -13.71 -5.35
N THR A 38 25.70 -13.85 -6.12
CA THR A 38 26.21 -15.17 -6.54
C THR A 38 27.35 -15.64 -5.64
N ALA A 39 27.20 -16.82 -5.05
CA ALA A 39 28.30 -17.58 -4.47
C ALA A 39 28.91 -18.49 -5.55
N THR A 40 30.17 -18.26 -5.88
CA THR A 40 30.94 -19.08 -6.82
C THR A 40 31.78 -20.08 -6.04
N PHE A 41 31.64 -21.36 -6.35
CA PHE A 41 32.45 -22.43 -5.81
C PHE A 41 33.56 -22.79 -6.80
N THR A 42 34.77 -22.94 -6.29
CA THR A 42 35.91 -23.48 -7.03
C THR A 42 36.36 -24.76 -6.35
N TYR A 43 36.51 -25.83 -7.13
CA TYR A 43 36.96 -27.13 -6.65
C TYR A 43 38.30 -27.45 -7.33
N ASN A 44 39.37 -27.54 -6.56
CA ASN A 44 40.68 -27.94 -7.05
C ASN A 44 40.89 -29.41 -6.68
N VAL A 45 41.01 -30.28 -7.69
CA VAL A 45 41.15 -31.73 -7.52
C VAL A 45 42.59 -32.13 -7.81
N GLU A 46 43.34 -32.58 -6.81
CA GLU A 46 44.74 -32.99 -6.94
C GLU A 46 44.90 -34.52 -6.86
N ASN A 47 45.72 -35.09 -7.74
CA ASN A 47 46.22 -36.46 -7.54
C ASN A 47 47.43 -36.42 -6.63
N THR A 48 47.18 -36.67 -5.35
CA THR A 48 48.19 -36.73 -4.28
C THR A 48 48.90 -38.08 -4.20
N GLY A 49 48.48 -39.05 -5.02
CA GLY A 49 49.02 -40.39 -5.11
C GLY A 49 50.23 -40.52 -6.04
N ASN A 50 50.58 -41.76 -6.36
CA ASN A 50 51.64 -42.09 -7.32
C ASN A 50 51.14 -42.91 -8.53
N VAL A 51 49.82 -42.97 -8.73
CA VAL A 51 49.14 -43.69 -9.81
C VAL A 51 48.24 -42.71 -10.56
N PRO A 52 48.23 -42.68 -11.91
CA PRO A 52 47.31 -41.84 -12.68
C PRO A 52 45.84 -42.23 -12.43
N LEU A 53 44.95 -41.24 -12.46
CA LEU A 53 43.51 -41.43 -12.20
C LEU A 53 42.68 -41.00 -13.42
N ASP A 54 41.69 -41.79 -13.81
CA ASP A 54 40.72 -41.42 -14.84
C ASP A 54 39.30 -41.34 -14.27
N ASN A 55 38.32 -41.05 -15.14
CA ASN A 55 36.91 -40.92 -14.77
C ASN A 55 36.66 -39.97 -13.58
N VAL A 56 37.38 -38.83 -13.54
CA VAL A 56 37.23 -37.83 -12.48
C VAL A 56 35.83 -37.20 -12.56
N GLN A 57 35.05 -37.36 -11.50
CA GLN A 57 33.71 -36.79 -11.35
C GLN A 57 33.66 -35.97 -10.07
N VAL A 58 33.26 -34.70 -10.18
CA VAL A 58 33.01 -33.83 -9.04
C VAL A 58 31.52 -33.60 -8.90
N THR A 59 31.03 -33.75 -7.67
CA THR A 59 29.63 -33.58 -7.30
C THR A 59 29.51 -32.66 -6.09
N ASP A 60 28.31 -32.15 -5.86
CA ASP A 60 28.00 -31.19 -4.81
C ASP A 60 26.73 -31.63 -4.08
N ASP A 61 26.76 -31.68 -2.75
CA ASP A 61 25.66 -32.20 -1.92
C ASP A 61 24.43 -31.29 -1.89
N ARG A 62 24.57 -30.03 -2.33
CA ARG A 62 23.46 -29.07 -2.46
C ARG A 62 22.89 -29.02 -3.87
N GLY A 63 23.32 -29.91 -4.77
CA GLY A 63 22.80 -29.99 -6.13
C GLY A 63 23.29 -28.87 -7.05
N VAL A 64 24.44 -28.25 -6.73
CA VAL A 64 25.09 -27.31 -7.63
C VAL A 64 25.59 -28.06 -8.87
N ASP A 65 25.29 -27.52 -10.05
CA ASP A 65 25.85 -28.02 -11.31
C ASP A 65 27.36 -27.70 -11.37
N VAL A 66 28.19 -28.73 -11.21
CA VAL A 66 29.66 -28.60 -11.27
C VAL A 66 30.16 -28.86 -12.69
N THR A 67 31.00 -27.97 -13.19
CA THR A 67 31.57 -28.03 -14.54
C THR A 67 33.09 -27.88 -14.51
N ALA A 68 33.78 -28.57 -15.42
CA ALA A 68 35.23 -28.39 -15.56
C ALA A 68 35.55 -26.97 -16.05
N VAL A 69 36.60 -26.38 -15.51
CA VAL A 69 37.14 -25.12 -16.02
C VAL A 69 38.07 -25.47 -17.17
N GLU A 70 37.64 -25.22 -18.41
CA GLU A 70 38.39 -25.68 -19.59
C GLU A 70 39.08 -24.55 -20.36
N THR A 71 40.31 -24.82 -20.80
CA THR A 71 41.01 -24.02 -21.81
C THR A 71 41.18 -24.84 -23.09
N ASN A 72 40.49 -24.44 -24.16
CA ASN A 72 40.43 -25.17 -25.45
C ASN A 72 39.87 -26.61 -25.35
N GLY A 73 38.90 -26.85 -24.45
CA GLY A 73 38.28 -28.16 -24.27
C GLY A 73 39.13 -29.16 -23.47
N ILE A 74 40.14 -28.64 -22.75
CA ILE A 74 41.01 -29.39 -21.85
C ILE A 74 40.84 -28.78 -20.46
N ASN A 75 40.69 -29.63 -19.45
CA ASN A 75 40.55 -29.17 -18.07
C ASN A 75 41.79 -28.37 -17.64
N ASP A 76 41.57 -27.23 -16.99
CA ASP A 76 42.66 -26.40 -16.46
C ASP A 76 43.35 -27.18 -15.35
N GLY A 77 44.62 -27.53 -15.61
CA GLY A 77 45.37 -28.49 -14.79
C GLY A 77 45.87 -29.74 -15.52
N ASP A 78 45.22 -30.13 -16.63
CA ASP A 78 45.69 -31.24 -17.50
C ASP A 78 46.85 -30.73 -18.36
N THR A 79 48.06 -30.81 -17.80
CA THR A 79 49.25 -30.17 -18.36
C THR A 79 49.74 -30.85 -19.62
N ASN A 80 49.44 -32.14 -19.77
CA ASN A 80 49.91 -32.96 -20.88
C ASN A 80 48.81 -33.35 -21.87
N GLN A 81 47.56 -32.94 -21.61
CA GLN A 81 46.40 -33.01 -22.49
C GLN A 81 45.97 -34.45 -22.82
N ASN A 82 46.09 -35.34 -21.85
CA ASN A 82 45.76 -36.76 -22.01
C ASN A 82 44.39 -37.14 -21.42
N SER A 83 43.70 -36.20 -20.75
CA SER A 83 42.44 -36.44 -20.05
C SER A 83 42.53 -37.49 -18.93
N ILE A 84 43.70 -37.60 -18.29
CA ILE A 84 43.99 -38.44 -17.13
C ILE A 84 44.61 -37.52 -16.08
N LEU A 85 44.12 -37.56 -14.85
CA LEU A 85 44.69 -36.78 -13.75
C LEU A 85 45.99 -37.46 -13.28
N ASP A 86 47.10 -37.01 -13.83
CA ASP A 86 48.42 -37.58 -13.53
C ASP A 86 48.92 -37.17 -12.12
N PRO A 87 49.83 -37.95 -11.50
CA PRO A 87 50.39 -37.60 -10.19
C PRO A 87 51.00 -36.19 -10.17
N GLY A 88 50.51 -35.36 -9.25
CA GLY A 88 50.91 -33.95 -9.09
C GLY A 88 50.21 -32.98 -10.04
N GLU A 89 49.26 -33.42 -10.88
CA GLU A 89 48.32 -32.52 -11.54
C GLU A 89 47.19 -32.11 -10.59
N THR A 90 46.68 -30.89 -10.79
CA THR A 90 45.53 -30.35 -10.07
C THR A 90 44.55 -29.81 -11.09
N TRP A 91 43.39 -30.44 -11.23
CA TRP A 91 42.34 -30.05 -12.16
C TRP A 91 41.31 -29.13 -11.49
N GLN A 92 40.83 -28.12 -12.21
CA GLN A 92 39.88 -27.15 -11.66
C GLN A 92 38.45 -27.34 -12.17
N TYR A 93 37.50 -27.26 -11.25
CA TYR A 93 36.07 -27.25 -11.54
C TYR A 93 35.40 -26.04 -10.88
N THR A 94 34.23 -25.66 -11.39
CA THR A 94 33.45 -24.55 -10.85
C THR A 94 31.95 -24.83 -10.87
N GLY A 95 31.24 -24.22 -9.94
CA GLY A 95 29.80 -24.17 -9.86
C GLY A 95 29.36 -22.89 -9.16
N SER A 96 28.07 -22.59 -9.15
CA SER A 96 27.57 -21.40 -8.47
C SER A 96 26.13 -21.56 -8.00
N THR A 97 25.77 -20.83 -6.95
CA THR A 97 24.39 -20.68 -6.49
C THR A 97 24.07 -19.22 -6.19
N THR A 98 22.79 -18.89 -6.16
CA THR A 98 22.32 -17.63 -5.56
C THR A 98 22.36 -17.76 -4.04
N VAL A 99 22.84 -16.72 -3.35
CA VAL A 99 22.93 -16.66 -1.89
C VAL A 99 21.53 -16.49 -1.30
N THR A 100 21.16 -17.36 -0.37
CA THR A 100 19.93 -17.31 0.43
C THR A 100 20.24 -16.83 1.85
N PRO A 101 19.26 -16.30 2.60
CA PRO A 101 19.48 -15.86 3.98
C PRO A 101 20.09 -16.94 4.88
N GLY A 102 21.00 -16.52 5.77
CA GLY A 102 21.54 -17.39 6.83
C GLY A 102 22.73 -18.26 6.44
N GLN A 103 23.05 -19.23 7.31
CA GLN A 103 24.22 -20.11 7.12
C GLN A 103 24.01 -21.12 6.01
N TYR A 104 24.96 -21.16 5.08
CA TYR A 104 25.06 -22.17 4.04
C TYR A 104 26.33 -22.99 4.21
N THR A 105 26.21 -24.32 4.18
CA THR A 105 27.31 -25.28 4.27
C THR A 105 27.19 -26.26 3.12
N ASN A 106 28.25 -26.40 2.34
CA ASN A 106 28.22 -27.11 1.08
C ASN A 106 29.43 -28.03 0.92
N MET A 107 29.21 -29.33 0.72
CA MET A 107 30.24 -30.35 0.59
C MET A 107 30.49 -30.66 -0.89
N GLY A 108 31.72 -30.41 -1.35
CA GLY A 108 32.19 -30.95 -2.62
C GLY A 108 32.66 -32.39 -2.43
N MET A 109 32.37 -33.27 -3.39
CA MET A 109 32.86 -34.65 -3.38
C MET A 109 33.45 -34.99 -4.73
N VAL A 110 34.64 -35.60 -4.74
CA VAL A 110 35.28 -36.12 -5.94
C VAL A 110 35.36 -37.64 -5.90
N THR A 111 35.19 -38.27 -7.06
CA THR A 111 35.54 -39.68 -7.29
C THR A 111 36.40 -39.81 -8.54
N ALA A 112 37.35 -40.73 -8.53
CA ALA A 112 38.13 -41.11 -9.71
C ALA A 112 38.55 -42.59 -9.62
N ASP A 113 38.91 -43.19 -10.75
CA ASP A 113 39.29 -44.60 -10.83
C ASP A 113 40.80 -44.75 -11.13
N ASP A 114 41.45 -45.71 -10.48
CA ASP A 114 42.82 -46.11 -10.82
C ASP A 114 42.85 -47.04 -12.06
N PRO A 115 44.02 -47.37 -12.63
CA PRO A 115 44.12 -48.22 -13.83
C PRO A 115 43.64 -49.67 -13.65
N ASP A 116 43.39 -50.10 -12.41
CA ASP A 116 42.82 -51.40 -12.05
C ASP A 116 41.31 -51.28 -11.71
N ASP A 117 40.67 -50.15 -12.04
CA ASP A 117 39.27 -49.79 -11.77
C ASP A 117 38.91 -49.70 -10.26
N HIS A 118 39.89 -49.42 -9.39
CA HIS A 118 39.59 -49.11 -7.99
C HIS A 118 39.28 -47.62 -7.82
N GLN A 119 38.12 -47.34 -7.23
CA GLN A 119 37.71 -45.97 -6.96
C GLN A 119 38.44 -45.37 -5.75
N VAL A 120 38.92 -44.15 -5.93
CA VAL A 120 39.34 -43.23 -4.86
C VAL A 120 38.34 -42.09 -4.74
N THR A 121 38.19 -41.57 -3.53
CA THR A 121 37.21 -40.52 -3.22
C THR A 121 37.78 -39.55 -2.22
N ASP A 122 37.37 -38.30 -2.32
CA ASP A 122 37.61 -37.31 -1.28
C ASP A 122 36.46 -36.30 -1.21
N ASN A 123 36.36 -35.53 -0.12
CA ASN A 123 35.34 -34.51 0.06
C ASN A 123 35.85 -33.30 0.84
N ASP A 124 35.28 -32.14 0.56
CA ASP A 124 35.70 -30.89 1.20
C ASP A 124 34.55 -29.90 1.42
N PRO A 125 34.35 -29.38 2.65
CA PRO A 125 33.29 -28.45 2.97
C PRO A 125 33.66 -27.01 2.61
N SER A 126 32.69 -26.24 2.11
CA SER A 126 32.82 -24.79 1.97
C SER A 126 31.56 -24.11 2.49
N ASN A 127 31.73 -23.02 3.23
CA ASN A 127 30.65 -22.31 3.91
C ASN A 127 30.50 -20.88 3.37
N HIS A 128 29.30 -20.31 3.49
CA HIS A 128 29.10 -18.86 3.43
C HIS A 128 27.88 -18.48 4.28
N PHE A 129 27.72 -17.19 4.56
CA PHE A 129 26.56 -16.65 5.26
C PHE A 129 25.85 -15.61 4.40
N GLY A 130 24.56 -15.81 4.14
CA GLY A 130 23.71 -14.83 3.48
C GLY A 130 23.28 -13.73 4.43
N GLU A 131 23.88 -12.55 4.31
CA GLU A 131 23.49 -11.34 5.03
C GLU A 131 22.33 -10.65 4.31
N VAL A 132 21.33 -10.27 5.10
CA VAL A 132 20.11 -9.62 4.65
C VAL A 132 20.17 -8.11 4.87
N ALA A 133 19.46 -7.37 4.04
CA ALA A 133 19.24 -5.93 4.15
C ALA A 133 17.72 -5.64 4.24
N PRO A 134 17.08 -5.95 5.38
CA PRO A 134 15.66 -5.67 5.56
C PRO A 134 15.43 -4.16 5.58
N ALA A 135 14.29 -3.73 5.05
CA ALA A 135 13.84 -2.35 5.10
C ALA A 135 12.32 -2.31 5.07
N ILE A 136 11.74 -1.27 5.66
CA ILE A 136 10.31 -0.98 5.60
C ILE A 136 10.15 0.50 5.33
N ASP A 137 9.07 0.84 4.64
CA ASP A 137 8.70 2.21 4.31
C ASP A 137 7.20 2.40 4.53
N ILE A 138 6.77 3.61 4.86
CA ILE A 138 5.37 3.97 5.06
C ILE A 138 5.11 5.33 4.45
N GLU A 139 3.97 5.47 3.78
CA GLU A 139 3.47 6.73 3.23
C GLU A 139 2.06 6.98 3.77
N LYS A 140 1.78 8.17 4.30
CA LYS A 140 0.52 8.51 4.96
C LYS A 140 -0.16 9.71 4.30
N SER A 141 -1.35 9.46 3.77
CA SER A 141 -2.19 10.51 3.19
C SER A 141 -3.39 10.88 4.07
N THR A 142 -3.82 12.14 3.96
CA THR A 142 -5.07 12.63 4.54
C THR A 142 -6.06 12.94 3.42
N ASN A 143 -7.21 12.25 3.39
CA ASN A 143 -8.25 12.36 2.36
C ASN A 143 -7.69 12.20 0.92
N GLY A 144 -6.65 11.39 0.75
CA GLY A 144 -6.00 11.08 -0.53
C GLY A 144 -4.87 12.03 -0.93
N GLU A 145 -4.57 13.05 -0.12
CA GLU A 145 -3.44 13.95 -0.34
C GLU A 145 -2.27 13.55 0.57
N ASP A 146 -1.07 13.43 -0.01
CA ASP A 146 0.20 13.45 0.72
C ASP A 146 0.32 14.83 1.40
N ALA A 147 0.34 14.81 2.73
CA ALA A 147 0.23 15.99 3.58
C ALA A 147 1.40 16.07 4.57
N ASP A 148 2.59 15.72 4.10
CA ASP A 148 3.86 15.78 4.84
C ASP A 148 4.10 17.13 5.52
N ASP A 149 3.75 18.22 4.83
CA ASP A 149 4.01 19.58 5.26
C ASP A 149 2.72 20.30 5.71
N PRO A 150 2.77 21.10 6.79
CA PRO A 150 1.65 21.95 7.16
C PRO A 150 1.39 23.01 6.06
N THR A 151 0.14 23.38 5.82
CA THR A 151 -1.03 23.11 6.67
C THR A 151 -1.74 21.78 6.40
N GLY A 152 -1.39 21.07 5.33
CA GLY A 152 -2.21 19.99 4.79
C GLY A 152 -3.57 20.49 4.23
N PRO A 153 -4.49 19.57 3.88
CA PRO A 153 -5.83 19.92 3.41
C PRO A 153 -6.65 20.68 4.46
N GLU A 154 -7.47 21.61 3.99
CA GLU A 154 -8.51 22.27 4.80
C GLU A 154 -9.73 21.35 4.89
N ILE A 155 -10.16 21.06 6.12
CA ILE A 155 -11.32 20.18 6.37
C ILE A 155 -12.24 20.88 7.37
N THR A 156 -13.55 20.81 7.14
CA THR A 156 -14.50 21.49 8.02
C THR A 156 -14.54 20.82 9.40
N VAL A 157 -14.60 21.62 10.46
CA VAL A 157 -14.76 21.12 11.84
C VAL A 157 -16.01 20.27 11.98
N GLY A 158 -15.86 19.05 12.51
CA GLY A 158 -16.91 18.06 12.65
C GLY A 158 -17.01 17.07 11.49
N GLU A 159 -16.35 17.34 10.36
CA GLU A 159 -16.15 16.34 9.31
C GLU A 159 -15.11 15.28 9.72
N THR A 160 -14.93 14.27 8.88
CA THR A 160 -13.98 13.18 9.11
C THR A 160 -12.74 13.39 8.24
N ALA A 161 -11.57 13.40 8.88
CA ALA A 161 -10.31 13.19 8.19
C ALA A 161 -10.06 11.68 8.09
N ASN A 162 -9.95 11.17 6.87
CA ASN A 162 -9.60 9.78 6.61
C ASN A 162 -8.10 9.70 6.34
N PHE A 163 -7.43 8.79 7.05
CA PHE A 163 -6.02 8.50 6.85
C PHE A 163 -5.86 7.19 6.11
N GLU A 164 -4.98 7.18 5.12
CA GLU A 164 -4.54 5.97 4.44
C GLU A 164 -3.04 5.82 4.63
N TYR A 165 -2.61 4.63 5.04
CA TYR A 165 -1.21 4.29 5.30
C TYR A 165 -0.81 3.19 4.33
N VAL A 166 0.22 3.45 3.53
CA VAL A 166 0.73 2.54 2.50
C VAL A 166 2.11 2.07 2.93
N VAL A 167 2.20 0.83 3.39
CA VAL A 167 3.43 0.22 3.91
C VAL A 167 4.08 -0.61 2.81
N THR A 168 5.36 -0.37 2.51
CA THR A 168 6.10 -1.10 1.47
C THR A 168 7.34 -1.77 2.07
N ASN A 169 7.71 -2.94 1.55
CA ASN A 169 9.00 -3.56 1.84
C ASN A 169 9.98 -3.35 0.68
N PRO A 170 10.83 -2.30 0.73
CA PRO A 170 11.88 -2.07 -0.25
C PRO A 170 13.16 -2.90 0.00
N GLY A 171 13.18 -3.71 1.07
CA GLY A 171 14.31 -4.56 1.43
C GLY A 171 14.39 -5.85 0.61
N ASP A 172 15.26 -6.76 1.03
CA ASP A 172 15.49 -8.06 0.38
C ASP A 172 14.92 -9.26 1.14
N THR A 173 14.19 -9.00 2.23
CA THR A 173 13.78 -10.00 3.22
C THR A 173 12.34 -9.78 3.64
N ALA A 174 11.56 -10.86 3.76
CA ALA A 174 10.17 -10.82 4.19
C ALA A 174 10.04 -10.27 5.63
N LEU A 175 8.93 -9.59 5.92
CA LEU A 175 8.67 -9.00 7.23
C LEU A 175 7.41 -9.61 7.86
N ALA A 176 7.57 -10.21 9.03
CA ALA A 176 6.48 -10.65 9.90
C ALA A 176 6.08 -9.55 10.90
N ASP A 177 4.96 -9.76 11.60
CA ASP A 177 4.49 -8.90 12.70
C ASP A 177 4.42 -7.41 12.31
N VAL A 178 4.02 -7.13 11.07
CA VAL A 178 3.92 -5.74 10.56
C VAL A 178 2.79 -5.02 11.29
N THR A 179 3.15 -4.00 12.06
CA THR A 179 2.20 -3.21 12.86
C THR A 179 2.33 -1.73 12.54
N VAL A 180 1.18 -1.09 12.32
CA VAL A 180 1.09 0.37 12.10
C VAL A 180 0.40 1.01 13.28
N THR A 181 1.01 2.06 13.82
CA THR A 181 0.49 2.88 14.91
C THR A 181 0.43 4.35 14.51
N ASP A 182 -0.23 5.14 15.35
CA ASP A 182 -0.51 6.55 15.11
C ASP A 182 -0.29 7.34 16.40
N ASP A 183 0.53 8.39 16.36
CA ASP A 183 0.95 9.13 17.56
C ASP A 183 -0.21 9.92 18.22
N GLN A 184 -1.26 10.21 17.47
CA GLN A 184 -2.49 10.84 17.98
C GLN A 184 -3.52 9.83 18.51
N GLY A 185 -3.18 8.53 18.52
CA GLY A 185 -4.04 7.47 19.05
C GLY A 185 -5.20 7.09 18.13
N VAL A 186 -5.09 7.39 16.82
CA VAL A 186 -6.02 6.87 15.82
C VAL A 186 -5.94 5.35 15.81
N THR A 187 -7.09 4.67 15.77
CA THR A 187 -7.13 3.23 15.56
C THR A 187 -6.84 2.94 14.08
N VAL A 188 -5.67 2.38 13.81
CA VAL A 188 -5.26 1.95 12.47
C VAL A 188 -5.69 0.51 12.25
N THR A 189 -6.32 0.24 11.10
CA THR A 189 -6.86 -1.07 10.75
C THR A 189 -6.33 -1.53 9.39
N PRO A 190 -5.92 -2.80 9.24
CA PRO A 190 -5.57 -3.35 7.93
C PRO A 190 -6.75 -3.26 6.97
N THR A 191 -6.47 -2.96 5.71
CA THR A 191 -7.47 -3.01 4.66
C THR A 191 -7.51 -4.43 4.14
N GLU A 192 -8.47 -5.25 4.57
CA GLU A 192 -8.46 -6.67 4.19
C GLU A 192 -9.04 -6.91 2.78
N SER A 193 -8.38 -7.80 2.04
CA SER A 193 -8.95 -8.44 0.86
C SER A 193 -9.84 -9.63 1.31
N GLY A 194 -10.70 -10.14 0.42
CA GLY A 194 -11.58 -11.26 0.75
C GLY A 194 -10.81 -12.51 1.15
N GLY A 195 -10.64 -12.74 2.45
CA GLY A 195 -9.79 -13.82 2.97
C GLY A 195 -9.17 -13.53 4.35
N GLY A 196 -9.19 -12.28 4.82
CA GLY A 196 -8.57 -11.88 6.09
C GLY A 196 -7.09 -11.54 5.97
N PHE A 197 -6.61 -11.34 4.74
CA PHE A 197 -5.25 -10.91 4.42
C PHE A 197 -5.26 -9.43 4.02
N ASN A 198 -4.16 -8.74 4.26
CA ASN A 198 -4.07 -7.33 3.91
C ASN A 198 -4.13 -7.15 2.39
N VAL A 199 -4.74 -6.06 1.92
CA VAL A 199 -4.66 -5.67 0.51
C VAL A 199 -3.19 -5.34 0.23
N GLY A 200 -2.57 -6.15 -0.62
CA GLY A 200 -1.13 -6.07 -0.89
C GLY A 200 -0.41 -7.40 -0.75
N ASP A 201 -0.91 -8.25 0.15
CA ASP A 201 -0.45 -9.61 0.39
C ASP A 201 -0.87 -10.48 -0.81
N THR A 202 0.07 -10.74 -1.71
CA THR A 202 -0.19 -11.27 -3.05
C THR A 202 -0.32 -12.78 -3.04
N ASP A 203 0.37 -13.45 -2.13
CA ASP A 203 0.35 -14.90 -1.99
C ASP A 203 -0.44 -15.40 -0.77
N ASN A 204 -0.92 -14.48 0.09
CA ASN A 204 -1.74 -14.72 1.27
C ASN A 204 -1.04 -15.56 2.33
N ASP A 205 0.23 -15.27 2.58
CA ASP A 205 1.03 -15.94 3.60
C ASP A 205 1.10 -15.15 4.93
N GLY A 206 0.69 -13.88 4.93
CA GLY A 206 0.73 -12.99 6.08
C GLY A 206 2.11 -12.40 6.38
N LEU A 207 3.03 -12.42 5.42
CA LEU A 207 4.34 -11.76 5.46
C LEU A 207 4.37 -10.63 4.43
N LEU A 208 4.92 -9.48 4.81
CA LEU A 208 5.15 -8.40 3.85
C LEU A 208 6.43 -8.72 3.08
N ASP A 209 6.26 -9.32 1.90
CA ASP A 209 7.35 -9.77 1.05
C ASP A 209 8.09 -8.63 0.33
N PRO A 210 9.35 -8.85 -0.09
CA PRO A 210 10.09 -7.86 -0.88
C PRO A 210 9.31 -7.39 -2.12
N GLY A 211 9.06 -6.08 -2.18
CA GLY A 211 8.30 -5.44 -3.26
C GLY A 211 6.78 -5.44 -3.07
N GLU A 212 6.25 -6.06 -2.02
CA GLU A 212 4.84 -5.90 -1.66
C GLU A 212 4.53 -4.55 -1.02
N THR A 213 3.25 -4.18 -1.12
CA THR A 213 2.71 -2.94 -0.55
C THR A 213 1.38 -3.21 0.13
N TRP A 214 1.34 -3.08 1.45
CA TRP A 214 0.18 -3.32 2.31
C TRP A 214 -0.54 -2.02 2.68
N ARG A 215 -1.88 -2.04 2.75
CA ARG A 215 -2.70 -0.84 2.98
C ARG A 215 -3.43 -0.86 4.31
N TYR A 216 -3.40 0.23 5.05
CA TYR A 216 -4.13 0.40 6.30
C TYR A 216 -4.95 1.69 6.26
N THR A 217 -5.99 1.76 7.09
CA THR A 217 -6.85 2.94 7.21
C THR A 217 -7.09 3.31 8.67
N GLY A 218 -7.28 4.61 8.88
CA GLY A 218 -7.66 5.21 10.15
C GLY A 218 -8.52 6.45 9.89
N SER A 219 -9.20 6.96 10.91
CA SER A 219 -9.93 8.22 10.78
C SER A 219 -10.08 8.94 12.11
N THR A 220 -10.30 10.24 12.03
CA THR A 220 -10.66 11.07 13.19
C THR A 220 -11.66 12.15 12.79
N VAL A 221 -12.37 12.69 13.78
CA VAL A 221 -13.24 13.85 13.59
C VAL A 221 -12.39 15.11 13.70
N VAL A 222 -12.51 16.01 12.73
CA VAL A 222 -11.72 17.22 12.63
C VAL A 222 -12.13 18.24 13.69
N THR A 223 -11.14 18.79 14.38
CA THR A 223 -11.28 19.88 15.34
C THR A 223 -10.64 21.16 14.81
N GLU A 224 -11.06 22.32 15.32
CA GLU A 224 -10.55 23.61 14.85
C GLU A 224 -9.03 23.75 15.04
N GLY A 225 -8.35 24.24 14.00
CA GLY A 225 -6.92 24.54 14.00
C GLY A 225 -6.04 23.48 13.31
N GLN A 226 -4.72 23.71 13.35
CA GLN A 226 -3.74 22.82 12.75
C GLN A 226 -3.68 21.49 13.51
N TYR A 227 -3.75 20.40 12.76
CA TYR A 227 -3.52 19.04 13.21
C TYR A 227 -2.26 18.48 12.52
N ALA A 228 -1.48 17.71 13.27
CA ALA A 228 -0.30 17.01 12.81
C ALA A 228 -0.32 15.62 13.44
N ASN A 229 0.06 14.61 12.68
CA ASN A 229 -0.02 13.22 13.10
C ASN A 229 1.00 12.37 12.35
N ILE A 230 1.75 11.54 13.06
CA ILE A 230 2.78 10.65 12.53
C ILE A 230 2.25 9.21 12.54
N GLY A 231 2.24 8.58 11.37
CA GLY A 231 2.09 7.13 11.27
C GLY A 231 3.45 6.48 11.50
N GLU A 232 3.50 5.45 12.32
CA GLU A 232 4.71 4.66 12.60
C GLU A 232 4.44 3.22 12.19
N VAL A 233 5.39 2.57 11.53
CA VAL A 233 5.33 1.15 11.20
C VAL A 233 6.55 0.42 11.72
N THR A 234 6.34 -0.81 12.20
CA THR A 234 7.41 -1.74 12.54
C THR A 234 7.20 -3.08 11.83
N GLY A 235 8.29 -3.80 11.53
CA GLY A 235 8.26 -5.14 10.97
C GLY A 235 9.46 -5.99 11.39
N ASN A 236 9.27 -7.30 11.55
CA ASN A 236 10.29 -8.24 12.00
C ASN A 236 10.85 -9.05 10.82
N PRO A 237 12.15 -8.95 10.49
CA PRO A 237 12.76 -9.71 9.40
C PRO A 237 12.72 -11.23 9.61
N VAL A 238 12.18 -11.95 8.63
CA VAL A 238 12.06 -13.42 8.63
C VAL A 238 12.45 -14.02 7.28
N ALA A 239 12.72 -15.32 7.25
CA ALA A 239 12.82 -16.04 5.98
C ALA A 239 11.44 -16.15 5.30
N GLU A 240 11.43 -16.55 4.03
CA GLU A 240 10.22 -16.74 3.21
C GLU A 240 9.22 -17.75 3.82
N ASP A 241 9.66 -18.63 4.73
CA ASP A 241 8.77 -19.56 5.45
C ASP A 241 8.34 -19.04 6.84
N GLY A 242 8.61 -17.77 7.15
CA GLY A 242 8.34 -17.13 8.42
C GLY A 242 9.32 -17.50 9.55
N THR A 243 10.39 -18.26 9.26
CA THR A 243 11.38 -18.59 10.29
C THR A 243 12.21 -17.36 10.68
N PRO A 244 12.51 -17.16 11.99
CA PRO A 244 13.36 -16.05 12.42
C PRO A 244 14.77 -16.14 11.85
N LEU A 245 15.29 -15.00 11.39
CA LEU A 245 16.66 -14.86 10.95
C LEU A 245 17.55 -14.34 12.09
N THR A 246 18.83 -14.68 12.03
CA THR A 246 19.85 -14.23 12.98
C THR A 246 21.05 -13.66 12.24
N ASN A 247 21.81 -12.80 12.89
CA ASN A 247 23.14 -12.38 12.45
C ASN A 247 24.14 -13.57 12.43
N PRO A 248 25.30 -13.42 11.76
CA PRO A 248 26.34 -14.46 11.77
C PRO A 248 26.81 -14.90 13.17
N ASP A 249 26.70 -14.03 14.17
CA ASP A 249 27.04 -14.33 15.57
C ASP A 249 25.90 -15.01 16.37
N GLY A 250 24.76 -15.24 15.72
CA GLY A 250 23.56 -15.83 16.31
C GLY A 250 22.67 -14.87 17.08
N SER A 251 22.96 -13.55 17.08
CA SER A 251 22.05 -12.55 17.63
C SER A 251 20.84 -12.30 16.70
N ASP A 252 19.72 -11.87 17.26
CA ASP A 252 18.53 -11.54 16.49
C ASP A 252 18.77 -10.34 15.56
N ILE A 253 18.13 -10.33 14.39
CA ILE A 253 18.10 -9.16 13.52
C ILE A 253 17.09 -8.17 14.11
N PRO A 254 17.43 -6.89 14.30
CA PRO A 254 16.50 -5.92 14.85
C PRO A 254 15.32 -5.69 13.90
N ASN A 255 14.17 -5.33 14.48
CA ASN A 255 13.02 -4.87 13.71
C ASN A 255 13.40 -3.66 12.84
N VAL A 256 12.76 -3.56 11.69
CA VAL A 256 12.78 -2.37 10.85
C VAL A 256 11.60 -1.48 11.21
N GLU A 257 11.82 -0.18 11.16
CA GLU A 257 10.84 0.83 11.55
C GLU A 257 10.88 2.00 10.56
N ALA A 258 9.72 2.60 10.29
CA ALA A 258 9.59 3.81 9.49
C ALA A 258 8.46 4.68 10.02
N GLU A 259 8.53 5.98 9.76
CA GLU A 259 7.55 6.96 10.22
C GLU A 259 7.23 7.92 9.08
N ASP A 260 5.98 8.37 9.01
CA ASP A 260 5.52 9.31 7.99
C ASP A 260 4.49 10.32 8.56
N PRO A 261 4.74 11.64 8.42
CA PRO A 261 3.88 12.68 8.97
C PRO A 261 2.68 12.98 8.04
N SER A 262 1.59 13.44 8.63
CA SER A 262 0.45 13.95 7.88
C SER A 262 -0.23 15.09 8.64
N HIS A 263 -0.68 16.09 7.89
CA HIS A 263 -1.26 17.31 8.43
C HIS A 263 -2.66 17.55 7.88
N HIS A 264 -3.48 18.27 8.64
CA HIS A 264 -4.66 18.96 8.10
C HIS A 264 -4.96 20.19 8.95
N ILE A 265 -5.79 21.10 8.45
CA ILE A 265 -6.28 22.22 9.24
C ILE A 265 -7.80 22.18 9.31
N GLY A 266 -8.32 22.14 10.54
CA GLY A 266 -9.74 22.24 10.80
C GLY A 266 -10.20 23.68 10.70
N ILE A 267 -11.06 23.97 9.72
CA ILE A 267 -11.69 25.29 9.57
C ILE A 267 -13.14 25.22 10.05
N SER A 268 -13.55 26.17 10.88
CA SER A 268 -14.96 26.29 11.23
C SER A 268 -15.75 26.74 9.99
N GLU A 269 -16.92 26.14 9.75
CA GLU A 269 -17.86 26.75 8.80
C GLU A 269 -18.12 28.20 9.25
N PRO A 270 -18.11 29.17 8.33
CA PRO A 270 -18.48 30.54 8.67
C PRO A 270 -19.89 30.53 9.28
N THR A 271 -20.05 31.24 10.39
CA THR A 271 -21.38 31.42 10.98
C THR A 271 -22.29 32.07 9.94
N PRO A 272 -23.44 31.48 9.60
CA PRO A 272 -24.32 32.07 8.59
C PRO A 272 -24.85 33.42 9.05
N ASN A 273 -24.99 34.37 8.12
CA ASN A 273 -25.76 35.57 8.44
C ASN A 273 -27.25 35.22 8.45
N ILE A 274 -27.95 35.65 9.49
CA ILE A 274 -29.41 35.49 9.56
C ILE A 274 -30.04 36.77 9.00
N ILE A 275 -30.79 36.62 7.92
CA ILE A 275 -31.44 37.74 7.23
C ILE A 275 -32.93 37.47 7.17
N ASP A 276 -33.64 38.18 8.05
CA ASP A 276 -35.07 38.06 8.21
C ASP A 276 -35.79 39.25 7.57
N GLY A 277 -36.81 38.96 6.76
CA GLY A 277 -37.75 39.92 6.21
C GLY A 277 -38.78 40.40 7.24
N SER A 278 -39.87 40.97 6.74
CA SER A 278 -41.03 41.39 7.51
C SER A 278 -42.26 40.61 7.04
N SER A 279 -43.43 40.85 7.65
CA SER A 279 -44.69 40.25 7.15
C SER A 279 -45.26 40.98 5.91
N GLY A 280 -44.40 41.65 5.14
CA GLY A 280 -44.77 42.50 4.01
C GLY A 280 -44.13 41.99 2.73
N MET A 281 -44.26 42.74 1.63
CA MET A 281 -43.45 42.46 0.44
C MET A 281 -42.07 43.11 0.61
N ASP A 282 -41.04 42.29 0.73
CA ASP A 282 -39.67 42.72 0.96
C ASP A 282 -38.79 42.58 -0.29
N MET A 283 -37.74 43.42 -0.34
CA MET A 283 -36.61 43.25 -1.26
C MET A 283 -35.40 42.87 -0.41
N ILE A 284 -35.06 41.58 -0.41
CA ILE A 284 -34.01 41.02 0.41
C ILE A 284 -32.79 40.79 -0.47
N THR A 285 -31.62 41.22 0.01
CA THR A 285 -30.34 40.95 -0.62
C THR A 285 -29.38 40.46 0.44
N GLY A 286 -28.90 39.23 0.25
CA GLY A 286 -27.90 38.61 1.09
C GLY A 286 -26.50 39.18 0.86
N THR A 287 -25.54 38.46 1.39
CA THR A 287 -24.12 38.79 1.39
C THR A 287 -23.37 37.88 0.40
N PRO A 288 -22.06 38.08 0.22
CA PRO A 288 -21.23 37.09 -0.49
C PRO A 288 -20.83 35.87 0.36
N GLU A 289 -21.30 35.80 1.62
CA GLU A 289 -21.07 34.69 2.55
C GLU A 289 -22.35 33.85 2.68
N ARG A 290 -22.25 32.66 3.28
CA ARG A 290 -23.40 31.80 3.54
C ARG A 290 -24.45 32.52 4.38
N ASP A 291 -25.67 32.60 3.86
CA ASP A 291 -26.80 33.20 4.55
C ASP A 291 -27.89 32.18 4.89
N ILE A 292 -28.66 32.48 5.95
CA ILE A 292 -29.97 31.88 6.22
C ILE A 292 -30.98 33.00 6.05
N ILE A 293 -31.80 32.90 5.00
CA ILE A 293 -32.72 33.96 4.59
C ILE A 293 -34.15 33.49 4.78
N THR A 294 -34.92 34.23 5.58
CA THR A 294 -36.36 33.98 5.79
C THR A 294 -37.15 35.21 5.34
N GLY A 295 -37.97 35.08 4.31
CA GLY A 295 -38.86 36.17 3.85
C GLY A 295 -39.97 36.50 4.84
N PHE A 296 -40.53 35.45 5.47
CA PHE A 296 -41.80 35.44 6.20
C PHE A 296 -43.01 35.66 5.28
N GLU A 297 -44.12 36.16 5.82
CA GLU A 297 -45.34 36.42 5.05
C GLU A 297 -45.10 37.53 4.03
N GLY A 298 -45.39 37.28 2.75
CA GLY A 298 -45.11 38.31 1.77
C GLY A 298 -45.23 37.80 0.35
N MET A 299 -44.79 38.62 -0.59
CA MET A 299 -44.31 38.11 -1.86
C MET A 299 -42.98 38.80 -2.04
N ASP A 300 -41.91 38.08 -1.71
CA ASP A 300 -40.60 38.69 -1.54
C ASP A 300 -39.76 38.53 -2.80
N MET A 301 -38.93 39.54 -3.05
CA MET A 301 -37.89 39.48 -4.06
C MET A 301 -36.56 39.26 -3.35
N ILE A 302 -36.06 38.04 -3.40
CA ILE A 302 -34.88 37.60 -2.65
C ILE A 302 -33.71 37.42 -3.60
N THR A 303 -32.54 37.91 -3.20
CA THR A 303 -31.24 37.66 -3.86
C THR A 303 -30.32 37.09 -2.79
N GLY A 304 -29.83 35.86 -2.94
CA GLY A 304 -28.92 35.23 -1.98
C GLY A 304 -27.55 35.90 -1.99
N GLY A 305 -27.02 36.18 -3.18
CA GLY A 305 -25.69 36.71 -3.36
C GLY A 305 -24.70 35.62 -3.74
N GLY A 306 -23.63 35.46 -2.96
CA GLY A 306 -22.68 34.38 -3.13
C GLY A 306 -22.57 33.59 -1.84
N GLY A 307 -22.10 32.36 -1.90
CA GLY A 307 -22.16 31.45 -0.75
C GLY A 307 -23.10 30.28 -1.03
N ASN A 308 -23.32 29.45 -0.02
CA ASN A 308 -24.24 28.31 -0.07
C ASN A 308 -25.43 28.63 0.83
N ASP A 309 -26.45 29.27 0.27
CA ASP A 309 -27.49 29.93 1.04
C ASP A 309 -28.66 28.98 1.35
N ASP A 310 -29.25 29.16 2.53
CA ASP A 310 -30.49 28.49 2.94
C ASP A 310 -31.66 29.48 2.88
N PHE A 311 -32.60 29.25 1.97
CA PHE A 311 -33.86 30.01 1.90
C PHE A 311 -34.94 29.26 2.67
N VAL A 312 -35.32 29.80 3.83
CA VAL A 312 -36.16 29.12 4.81
C VAL A 312 -37.62 29.51 4.65
N TYR A 313 -38.47 28.50 4.57
CA TYR A 313 -39.93 28.62 4.54
C TYR A 313 -40.49 27.99 5.80
N THR A 314 -41.25 28.76 6.57
CA THR A 314 -41.74 28.37 7.90
C THR A 314 -43.25 28.20 7.96
N SER A 315 -43.98 28.77 7.00
CA SER A 315 -45.44 28.68 6.97
C SER A 315 -46.01 28.72 5.55
N THR A 316 -47.23 28.21 5.37
CA THR A 316 -47.95 28.35 4.09
C THR A 316 -48.40 29.80 3.79
N TRP A 317 -48.27 30.70 4.77
CA TRP A 317 -48.57 32.12 4.59
C TRP A 317 -47.44 32.90 3.94
N ASP A 318 -46.25 32.29 3.86
CA ASP A 318 -45.07 32.86 3.22
C ASP A 318 -45.35 33.18 1.73
N GLN A 319 -46.34 32.53 1.11
CA GLN A 319 -46.85 32.86 -0.23
C GLN A 319 -45.73 32.88 -1.30
N LEU A 320 -45.99 33.44 -2.49
CA LEU A 320 -45.10 33.29 -3.65
C LEU A 320 -43.91 34.27 -3.61
N ASP A 321 -42.74 33.74 -3.26
CA ASP A 321 -41.47 34.44 -3.36
C ASP A 321 -40.78 34.27 -4.71
N TYR A 322 -39.86 35.19 -5.01
CA TYR A 322 -38.99 35.16 -6.18
C TYR A 322 -37.53 35.20 -5.74
N ILE A 323 -36.86 34.06 -5.80
CA ILE A 323 -35.41 33.99 -5.64
C ILE A 323 -34.77 34.27 -7.00
N GLN A 324 -33.91 35.29 -7.05
CA GLN A 324 -33.39 35.84 -8.30
C GLN A 324 -32.14 35.12 -8.83
N ASP A 325 -31.38 34.47 -7.95
CA ASP A 325 -30.02 34.00 -8.22
C ASP A 325 -29.68 32.62 -7.62
N PHE A 326 -30.69 31.79 -7.34
CA PHE A 326 -30.52 30.44 -6.77
C PHE A 326 -29.52 29.58 -7.59
N GLN A 327 -28.52 29.04 -6.91
CA GLN A 327 -27.45 28.21 -7.46
C GLN A 327 -27.68 26.73 -7.12
N THR A 328 -28.06 25.93 -8.11
CA THR A 328 -28.28 24.49 -7.91
C THR A 328 -27.01 23.77 -7.46
N GLY A 329 -27.14 22.83 -6.52
CA GLY A 329 -26.03 22.13 -5.89
C GLY A 329 -25.23 22.94 -4.85
N SER A 330 -25.54 24.24 -4.68
CA SER A 330 -24.91 25.14 -3.71
C SER A 330 -25.93 25.61 -2.67
N ASP A 331 -27.02 26.21 -3.14
CA ASP A 331 -28.09 26.75 -2.31
C ASP A 331 -29.17 25.70 -2.02
N ARG A 332 -29.96 25.94 -0.98
CA ARG A 332 -31.05 25.05 -0.57
C ARG A 332 -32.32 25.81 -0.25
N LEU A 333 -33.46 25.20 -0.56
CA LEU A 333 -34.74 25.58 0.03
C LEU A 333 -34.99 24.71 1.26
N VAL A 334 -35.26 25.35 2.39
CA VAL A 334 -35.49 24.67 3.67
C VAL A 334 -36.98 24.72 4.01
N PHE A 335 -37.63 23.55 3.98
CA PHE A 335 -39.07 23.42 4.23
C PHE A 335 -39.40 22.66 5.52
N THR A 336 -38.41 22.31 6.34
CA THR A 336 -38.61 21.47 7.54
C THR A 336 -39.69 21.98 8.47
N ASP A 337 -39.66 23.28 8.84
CA ASP A 337 -40.64 23.86 9.75
C ASP A 337 -42.03 23.98 9.10
N LEU A 338 -42.09 24.36 7.82
CA LEU A 338 -43.34 24.46 7.06
C LEU A 338 -44.00 23.09 6.90
N LEU A 339 -43.25 22.05 6.55
CA LEU A 339 -43.79 20.69 6.44
C LEU A 339 -44.28 20.19 7.79
N GLN A 340 -43.51 20.41 8.86
CA GLN A 340 -43.86 19.93 10.19
C GLN A 340 -45.08 20.64 10.80
N ASN A 341 -45.23 21.95 10.57
CA ASN A 341 -46.21 22.77 11.28
C ASN A 341 -47.32 23.35 10.38
N GLY A 342 -47.09 23.42 9.07
CA GLY A 342 -48.01 23.98 8.07
C GLY A 342 -48.76 22.94 7.24
N THR A 343 -48.44 21.65 7.39
CA THR A 343 -49.03 20.56 6.58
C THR A 343 -49.40 19.34 7.44
N ASP A 344 -50.13 18.39 6.85
CA ASP A 344 -50.43 17.09 7.46
C ASP A 344 -49.30 16.06 7.22
N PHE A 345 -48.12 16.48 6.75
CA PHE A 345 -46.98 15.60 6.48
C PHE A 345 -46.46 14.93 7.76
N SER A 346 -46.35 13.60 7.72
CA SER A 346 -45.90 12.80 8.87
C SER A 346 -44.63 11.98 8.61
N GLY A 347 -43.84 12.35 7.58
CA GLY A 347 -42.57 11.71 7.21
C GLY A 347 -42.62 10.90 5.90
N GLY A 348 -41.44 10.51 5.41
CA GLY A 348 -41.23 9.88 4.11
C GLY A 348 -40.74 10.87 3.06
N ASP A 349 -40.94 10.58 1.77
CA ASP A 349 -40.57 11.49 0.68
C ASP A 349 -41.73 12.48 0.40
N PRO A 350 -41.57 13.79 0.68
CA PRO A 350 -42.63 14.79 0.50
C PRO A 350 -42.92 15.09 -0.98
N ILE A 351 -41.95 14.89 -1.89
CA ILE A 351 -42.20 15.09 -3.33
C ILE A 351 -43.01 13.92 -3.88
N ALA A 352 -42.60 12.69 -3.56
CA ALA A 352 -43.33 11.50 -4.01
C ALA A 352 -44.77 11.45 -3.47
N GLN A 353 -44.99 12.01 -2.28
CA GLN A 353 -46.31 12.13 -1.67
C GLN A 353 -47.10 13.37 -2.15
N GLY A 354 -46.47 14.27 -2.90
CA GLY A 354 -47.10 15.44 -3.50
C GLY A 354 -47.24 16.65 -2.57
N TYR A 355 -46.58 16.65 -1.40
CA TYR A 355 -46.52 17.82 -0.51
C TYR A 355 -45.63 18.92 -1.06
N LEU A 356 -44.57 18.56 -1.80
CA LEU A 356 -43.73 19.50 -2.55
C LEU A 356 -43.81 19.19 -4.04
N ILE A 357 -44.13 20.18 -4.85
CA ILE A 357 -44.36 20.01 -6.29
C ILE A 357 -43.47 20.99 -7.06
N PRO A 358 -42.24 20.59 -7.41
CA PRO A 358 -41.39 21.32 -8.34
C PRO A 358 -41.97 21.25 -9.75
N THR A 359 -42.22 22.41 -10.36
CA THR A 359 -42.76 22.55 -11.71
C THR A 359 -41.86 23.47 -12.53
N GLU A 360 -41.29 22.94 -13.60
CA GLU A 360 -40.46 23.73 -14.50
C GLU A 360 -41.29 24.67 -15.36
N TYR A 361 -40.87 25.93 -15.46
CA TYR A 361 -41.57 26.98 -16.21
C TYR A 361 -40.75 27.48 -17.41
N GLY A 362 -40.39 26.52 -18.29
CA GLY A 362 -39.58 26.80 -19.48
C GLY A 362 -38.22 27.44 -19.11
N PRO A 363 -37.69 28.37 -19.92
CA PRO A 363 -36.39 28.98 -19.64
C PRO A 363 -36.42 30.02 -18.51
N TYR A 364 -37.58 30.26 -17.90
CA TYR A 364 -37.76 31.34 -16.94
C TYR A 364 -37.39 30.92 -15.51
N GLY A 365 -37.52 29.64 -15.17
CA GLY A 365 -37.27 29.17 -13.82
C GLY A 365 -38.05 27.92 -13.43
N THR A 366 -38.00 27.60 -12.13
CA THR A 366 -38.72 26.48 -11.51
C THR A 366 -39.60 27.02 -10.41
N LEU A 367 -40.89 26.67 -10.44
CA LEU A 367 -41.86 26.99 -9.39
C LEU A 367 -41.94 25.82 -8.41
N ILE A 368 -41.77 26.07 -7.13
CA ILE A 368 -42.05 25.10 -6.08
C ILE A 368 -43.40 25.45 -5.47
N GLN A 369 -44.30 24.47 -5.48
CA GLN A 369 -45.60 24.56 -4.81
C GLN A 369 -45.62 23.65 -3.59
N VAL A 370 -46.37 24.03 -2.57
CA VAL A 370 -46.66 23.20 -1.38
C VAL A 370 -48.12 22.79 -1.41
N ASP A 371 -48.40 21.51 -1.23
CA ASP A 371 -49.75 21.00 -1.00
C ASP A 371 -49.92 20.56 0.47
N PRO A 372 -50.67 21.30 1.29
CA PRO A 372 -50.74 21.05 2.73
C PRO A 372 -51.29 19.67 3.13
N ASP A 373 -52.09 19.02 2.27
CA ASP A 373 -52.63 17.67 2.52
C ASP A 373 -52.12 16.62 1.52
N GLY A 374 -51.13 16.99 0.70
CA GLY A 374 -50.46 16.13 -0.26
C GLY A 374 -51.40 15.58 -1.34
N SER A 375 -50.87 14.68 -2.20
CA SER A 375 -51.61 14.14 -3.35
C SER A 375 -52.87 13.32 -3.01
N ALA A 376 -53.02 12.89 -1.75
CA ALA A 376 -54.18 12.14 -1.27
C ALA A 376 -55.30 13.07 -0.75
N GLY A 377 -54.98 14.34 -0.51
CA GLY A 377 -55.84 15.37 0.01
C GLY A 377 -56.82 15.96 -1.00
N ALA A 378 -57.67 16.87 -0.53
CA ALA A 378 -58.60 17.64 -1.35
C ALA A 378 -58.22 19.13 -1.43
N GLY A 379 -57.16 19.53 -0.72
CA GLY A 379 -56.54 20.84 -0.82
C GLY A 379 -55.97 21.09 -2.21
N PHE A 380 -55.59 22.34 -2.44
CA PHE A 380 -54.89 22.74 -3.66
C PHE A 380 -53.48 23.15 -3.28
N ALA A 381 -52.52 22.75 -4.10
CA ALA A 381 -51.15 23.22 -3.99
C ALA A 381 -51.08 24.75 -4.13
N GLU A 382 -50.37 25.38 -3.22
CA GLU A 382 -50.11 26.81 -3.15
C GLU A 382 -48.71 27.12 -3.69
N ASN A 383 -48.56 28.24 -4.38
CA ASN A 383 -47.28 28.66 -4.92
C ASN A 383 -46.42 29.23 -3.78
N MET A 384 -45.24 28.65 -3.56
CA MET A 384 -44.34 29.09 -2.48
C MET A 384 -43.14 29.86 -3.01
N VAL A 385 -42.45 29.34 -4.02
CA VAL A 385 -41.24 30.04 -4.48
C VAL A 385 -40.98 29.79 -5.95
N PHE A 386 -40.63 30.86 -6.65
CA PHE A 386 -40.15 30.83 -8.02
C PHE A 386 -38.64 31.06 -8.05
N LEU A 387 -37.91 30.05 -8.51
CA LEU A 387 -36.47 30.10 -8.71
C LEU A 387 -36.16 30.64 -10.10
N THR A 388 -35.83 31.93 -10.18
CA THR A 388 -35.58 32.61 -11.46
C THR A 388 -34.35 32.01 -12.13
N GLY A 389 -34.49 31.59 -13.39
CA GLY A 389 -33.37 31.07 -14.16
C GLY A 389 -32.88 29.66 -13.77
N VAL A 390 -33.54 28.98 -12.84
CA VAL A 390 -33.29 27.56 -12.55
C VAL A 390 -34.15 26.70 -13.47
N SER A 391 -33.56 26.09 -14.49
CA SER A 391 -34.26 25.25 -15.47
C SER A 391 -33.33 24.22 -16.13
N SER A 392 -33.88 23.06 -16.49
CA SER A 392 -33.18 22.11 -17.35
C SER A 392 -32.81 22.69 -18.72
N SER A 393 -33.58 23.66 -19.22
CA SER A 393 -33.39 24.26 -20.54
C SER A 393 -32.15 25.14 -20.67
N ASN A 394 -31.58 25.62 -19.56
CA ASN A 394 -30.33 26.38 -19.53
C ASN A 394 -29.18 25.63 -18.84
N GLY A 395 -29.38 24.35 -18.52
CA GLY A 395 -28.37 23.50 -17.88
C GLY A 395 -28.24 23.69 -16.36
N ASN A 396 -29.13 24.45 -15.73
CA ASN A 396 -29.17 24.71 -14.29
C ASN A 396 -30.46 24.09 -13.69
N ALA A 397 -30.59 22.76 -13.75
CA ALA A 397 -31.80 22.07 -13.34
C ALA A 397 -31.89 21.91 -11.82
N PHE A 398 -33.04 22.21 -11.23
CA PHE A 398 -33.33 21.94 -9.82
C PHE A 398 -33.19 20.44 -9.52
N ASN A 399 -32.40 20.10 -8.51
CA ASN A 399 -32.17 18.74 -8.04
C ASN A 399 -32.62 18.59 -6.58
N PRO A 400 -33.77 17.95 -6.33
CA PRO A 400 -34.29 17.77 -4.97
C PRO A 400 -33.34 17.08 -3.97
N THR A 401 -32.36 16.30 -4.45
CA THR A 401 -31.41 15.61 -3.55
C THR A 401 -30.34 16.53 -2.98
N THR A 402 -30.03 17.63 -3.67
CA THR A 402 -29.00 18.59 -3.27
C THR A 402 -29.58 19.94 -2.88
N ASP A 403 -30.73 20.31 -3.45
CA ASP A 403 -31.29 21.67 -3.40
C ASP A 403 -32.43 21.80 -2.37
N LEU A 404 -32.79 20.72 -1.66
CA LEU A 404 -33.81 20.73 -0.61
C LEU A 404 -33.25 20.27 0.73
N LEU A 405 -33.72 20.90 1.79
CA LEU A 405 -33.64 20.42 3.16
C LEU A 405 -35.07 20.29 3.72
N ILE A 406 -35.48 19.07 4.04
CA ILE A 406 -36.86 18.70 4.41
C ILE A 406 -36.92 18.04 5.78
#